data_AF-A0A9E0J6Y6-F1
#
_entry.id   AF-A0A9E0J6Y6-F1
#
_cell.length_a   1.000
_cell.length_b   1.000
_cell.length_c   1.000
_cell.angle_alpha   90.00
_cell.angle_beta   90.00
_cell.angle_gamma   90.00
#
_symmetry.space_group_name_H-M   'P 1'
#
loop_
_entity.id
_entity.type
_entity.pdbx_description
1 polymer ?
#
loop_
_entity_poly.entity_id
_entity_poly.type
_entity_poly.pdbx_seq_one_letter_code
_entity_poly.pdbx_strand_id
1 'polypeptide(L)'
;LQTLGFWILNDIVWRKSNPMPNFKGTRFTNAHETLIWAAKGRGSRRYTFNYDAMKMANDELQMRSDWTFPLCTGEERLKDENGVKAHPTQKPEALLRRVILASTKPGDIILDPFFGTGTTGAAAKQLGRKFIGLEREEQYATLARERIAKVVPLTQEELEVTGSKRSEPRIPFGQIVESGMLRPGDTLYCSKGERSARVRADGSLVIGDMAGSIHKVGAMIQSAPACNGWTYWHFKTDKGLAPIDVLRMKMRSSLAQMAA
;
A
#
# COMPACT_ATOMS: atom_id res chain seq x y z
N LEU A 1 4.04 23.40 -7.30
CA LEU A 1 4.65 22.07 -7.01
C LEU A 1 5.69 21.68 -8.06
N GLN A 2 5.32 21.51 -9.34
CA GLN A 2 6.26 21.07 -10.38
C GLN A 2 7.44 22.03 -10.59
N THR A 3 7.23 23.35 -10.58
CA THR A 3 8.31 24.36 -10.65
C THR A 3 9.29 24.26 -9.48
N LEU A 4 8.84 23.74 -8.33
CA LEU A 4 9.67 23.49 -7.14
C LEU A 4 10.35 22.11 -7.17
N GLY A 5 10.24 21.37 -8.28
CA GLY A 5 10.91 20.08 -8.49
C GLY A 5 10.15 18.85 -8.00
N PHE A 6 8.96 19.00 -7.40
CA PHE A 6 8.14 17.86 -6.99
C PHE A 6 7.68 17.02 -8.19
N TRP A 7 7.64 15.70 -8.01
CA TRP A 7 7.15 14.76 -9.01
C TRP A 7 5.73 14.31 -8.68
N ILE A 8 4.75 14.75 -9.46
CA ILE A 8 3.35 14.36 -9.28
C ILE A 8 3.20 12.87 -9.59
N LEU A 9 2.62 12.13 -8.65
CA LEU A 9 2.30 10.71 -8.77
C LEU A 9 0.87 10.53 -9.27
N ASN A 10 -0.08 11.21 -8.62
CA ASN A 10 -1.49 11.22 -9.00
C ASN A 10 -2.13 12.55 -8.61
N ASP A 11 -3.07 13.01 -9.43
CA ASP A 11 -4.20 13.81 -8.99
C ASP A 11 -5.33 12.87 -8.52
N ILE A 12 -5.95 13.21 -7.40
CA ILE A 12 -7.04 12.43 -6.80
C ILE A 12 -8.27 13.31 -6.75
N VAL A 13 -9.37 12.82 -7.31
CA VAL A 13 -10.67 13.49 -7.31
C VAL A 13 -11.48 12.99 -6.13
N TRP A 14 -11.69 13.84 -5.13
CA TRP A 14 -12.70 13.57 -4.10
C TRP A 14 -14.08 13.95 -4.63
N ARG A 15 -14.86 12.94 -5.00
CA ARG A 15 -16.27 13.07 -5.38
C ARG A 15 -17.13 13.14 -4.11
N LYS A 16 -17.83 14.25 -3.94
CA LYS A 16 -18.74 14.49 -2.82
C LYS A 16 -20.03 13.70 -3.06
N SER A 17 -20.40 12.81 -2.15
CA SER A 17 -21.66 12.05 -2.30
C SER A 17 -22.91 12.89 -2.01
N ASN A 18 -22.78 13.94 -1.20
CA ASN A 18 -23.85 14.85 -0.80
C ASN A 18 -23.45 16.33 -1.00
N PRO A 19 -23.11 16.77 -2.22
CA PRO A 19 -22.69 18.15 -2.46
C PRO A 19 -23.85 19.12 -2.25
N MET A 20 -23.54 20.34 -1.80
CA MET A 20 -24.54 21.40 -1.71
C MET A 20 -25.00 21.79 -3.13
N PRO A 21 -26.32 21.82 -3.42
CA PRO A 21 -26.83 22.22 -4.73
C PRO A 21 -26.46 23.64 -5.13
N ASN A 22 -26.31 23.90 -6.43
CA ASN A 22 -26.19 25.26 -6.95
C ASN A 22 -27.58 25.88 -7.14
N PHE A 23 -28.02 26.69 -6.18
CA PHE A 23 -29.35 27.31 -6.22
C PHE A 23 -29.50 28.47 -7.22
N LYS A 24 -28.39 29.06 -7.67
CA LYS A 24 -28.42 30.19 -8.62
C LYS A 24 -28.58 29.74 -10.07
N GLY A 25 -28.41 28.45 -10.37
CA GLY A 25 -28.56 27.92 -11.74
C GLY A 25 -27.57 28.46 -12.77
N THR A 26 -26.50 29.15 -12.34
CA THR A 26 -25.55 29.83 -13.26
C THR A 26 -24.37 28.95 -13.67
N ARG A 27 -24.12 27.86 -12.94
CA ARG A 27 -22.97 26.96 -13.13
C ARG A 27 -23.32 25.55 -12.69
N PHE A 28 -22.49 24.58 -13.07
CA PHE A 28 -22.55 23.23 -12.51
C PHE A 28 -22.34 23.23 -10.99
N THR A 29 -22.92 22.24 -10.32
CA THR A 29 -22.71 22.02 -8.88
C THR A 29 -21.26 21.60 -8.61
N ASN A 30 -20.62 22.26 -7.65
CA ASN A 30 -19.25 21.93 -7.22
C ASN A 30 -19.23 20.62 -6.41
N ALA A 31 -19.31 19.50 -7.12
CA ALA A 31 -19.48 18.16 -6.56
C ALA A 31 -18.15 17.41 -6.33
N HIS A 32 -16.99 18.04 -6.52
CA HIS A 32 -15.70 17.44 -6.20
C HIS A 32 -14.65 18.45 -5.74
N GLU A 33 -13.56 17.94 -5.20
CA GLU A 33 -12.30 18.66 -4.93
C GLU A 33 -11.12 17.81 -5.45
N THR A 34 -10.00 18.46 -5.78
CA THR A 34 -8.80 17.79 -6.31
C THR A 34 -7.69 17.82 -5.27
N LEU A 35 -7.08 16.66 -5.00
CA LEU A 35 -5.88 16.51 -4.21
C LEU A 35 -4.71 16.20 -5.14
N ILE A 36 -3.51 16.68 -4.81
CA ILE A 36 -2.28 16.36 -5.55
C ILE A 36 -1.38 15.54 -4.65
N TRP A 37 -1.04 14.32 -5.07
CA TRP A 37 -0.04 13.49 -4.42
C TRP A 37 1.27 13.56 -5.22
N ALA A 38 2.34 14.02 -4.57
CA ALA A 38 3.63 14.21 -5.21
C ALA A 38 4.79 13.73 -4.32
N ALA A 39 5.82 13.16 -4.94
CA ALA A 39 7.10 12.86 -4.31
C ALA A 39 8.02 14.09 -4.35
N LYS A 40 8.97 14.16 -3.40
CA LYS A 40 9.88 15.32 -3.22
C LYS A 40 10.72 15.66 -4.45
N GLY A 41 10.99 14.70 -5.33
CA GLY A 41 11.71 14.94 -6.57
C GLY A 41 11.55 13.81 -7.60
N ARG A 42 11.92 14.06 -8.85
CA ARG A 42 11.85 13.08 -9.96
C ARG A 42 12.70 11.82 -9.72
N GLY A 43 13.77 11.95 -8.93
CA GLY A 43 14.62 10.82 -8.51
C GLY A 43 14.09 10.05 -7.30
N SER A 44 13.07 10.56 -6.60
CA SER A 44 12.49 9.93 -5.41
C SER A 44 11.64 8.72 -5.79
N ARG A 45 12.30 7.60 -6.10
CA ARG A 45 11.66 6.32 -6.43
C ARG A 45 11.18 5.53 -5.22
N ARG A 46 11.62 5.90 -4.02
CA ARG A 46 11.26 5.26 -2.75
C ARG A 46 10.35 6.18 -1.95
N TYR A 47 9.07 6.23 -2.33
CA TYR A 47 8.00 6.80 -1.53
C TYR A 47 7.16 5.68 -0.94
N THR A 48 6.49 5.93 0.18
CA THR A 48 5.56 4.98 0.77
C THR A 48 4.27 4.95 -0.04
N PHE A 49 3.89 3.75 -0.49
CA PHE A 49 2.57 3.49 -1.03
C PHE A 49 2.13 2.09 -0.61
N ASN A 50 1.15 2.01 0.27
CA ASN A 50 0.63 0.75 0.80
C ASN A 50 -0.38 0.16 -0.20
N TYR A 51 0.10 -0.28 -1.37
CA TYR A 51 -0.73 -0.77 -2.47
C TYR A 51 -1.67 -1.90 -2.05
N ASP A 52 -1.15 -2.93 -1.39
CA ASP A 52 -1.91 -4.12 -1.00
C ASP A 52 -3.01 -3.76 0.02
N ALA A 53 -2.72 -2.84 0.95
CA ALA A 53 -3.71 -2.29 1.87
C ALA A 53 -4.81 -1.49 1.15
N MET A 54 -4.44 -0.66 0.16
CA MET A 54 -5.41 0.12 -0.62
C MET A 54 -6.26 -0.76 -1.54
N LYS A 55 -5.70 -1.86 -2.04
CA LYS A 55 -6.42 -2.88 -2.78
C LYS A 55 -7.42 -3.61 -1.89
N MET A 56 -7.01 -3.99 -0.68
CA MET A 56 -7.89 -4.63 0.30
C MET A 56 -9.04 -3.71 0.72
N ALA A 57 -8.75 -2.42 0.97
CA ALA A 57 -9.75 -1.41 1.32
C ALA A 57 -10.76 -1.08 0.18
N ASN A 58 -10.65 -1.74 -0.96
CA ASN A 58 -11.49 -1.56 -2.14
C ASN A 58 -11.88 -2.94 -2.72
N ASP A 59 -12.24 -3.87 -1.84
CA ASP A 59 -12.77 -5.20 -2.16
C ASP A 59 -11.85 -6.00 -3.12
N GLU A 60 -10.56 -6.03 -2.78
CA GLU A 60 -9.50 -6.67 -3.59
C GLU A 60 -9.33 -6.09 -5.01
N LEU A 61 -9.96 -4.96 -5.32
CA LEU A 61 -9.74 -4.22 -6.56
C LEU A 61 -8.77 -3.07 -6.32
N GLN A 62 -7.92 -2.77 -7.31
CA GLN A 62 -6.99 -1.66 -7.20
C GLN A 62 -7.73 -0.34 -6.98
N MET A 63 -7.35 0.37 -5.91
CA MET A 63 -7.86 1.72 -5.60
C MET A 63 -7.61 2.67 -6.77
N ARG A 64 -8.65 3.39 -7.17
CA ARG A 64 -8.63 4.37 -8.26
C ARG A 64 -8.30 5.78 -7.77
N SER A 65 -8.13 6.71 -8.70
CA SER A 65 -7.93 8.14 -8.41
C SER A 65 -9.24 8.90 -8.12
N ASP A 66 -10.41 8.29 -8.27
CA ASP A 66 -11.70 8.90 -7.94
C ASP A 66 -12.28 8.31 -6.65
N TRP A 67 -12.29 9.11 -5.58
CA TRP A 67 -12.73 8.68 -4.26
C TRP A 67 -14.07 9.31 -3.91
N THR A 68 -15.05 8.48 -3.60
CA THR A 68 -16.37 8.93 -3.15
C THR A 68 -16.42 8.99 -1.63
N PHE A 69 -16.62 10.19 -1.08
CA PHE A 69 -16.83 10.39 0.36
C PHE A 69 -17.89 11.47 0.60
N PRO A 70 -18.67 11.38 1.69
CA PRO A 70 -19.55 12.46 2.10
C PRO A 70 -18.76 13.68 2.57
N LEU A 71 -19.44 14.82 2.61
CA LEU A 71 -18.98 16.01 3.32
C LEU A 71 -18.90 15.75 4.83
N CYS A 72 -18.09 16.56 5.53
CA CYS A 72 -18.06 16.59 6.98
C CYS A 72 -19.38 17.19 7.53
N THR A 73 -20.25 16.32 8.03
CA THR A 73 -21.60 16.62 8.54
C THR A 73 -21.89 15.82 9.81
N GLY A 74 -23.01 16.09 10.47
CA GLY A 74 -23.40 15.36 11.69
C GLY A 74 -22.50 15.67 12.87
N GLU A 75 -22.24 14.66 13.71
CA GLU A 75 -21.43 14.77 14.93
C GLU A 75 -19.95 15.06 14.66
N GLU A 76 -19.43 14.61 13.50
CA GLU A 76 -18.05 14.90 13.09
C GLU A 76 -17.82 16.41 12.89
N ARG A 77 -18.88 17.15 12.52
CA ARG A 77 -18.79 18.57 12.21
C ARG A 77 -18.77 19.38 13.50
N LEU A 78 -17.62 19.98 13.81
CA LEU A 78 -17.46 20.78 15.01
C LEU A 78 -18.35 22.03 14.95
N LYS A 79 -18.99 22.30 16.09
CA LYS A 79 -19.85 23.45 16.32
C LYS A 79 -19.29 24.29 17.45
N ASP A 80 -19.51 25.59 17.39
CA ASP A 80 -19.25 26.49 18.51
C ASP A 80 -20.36 26.40 19.57
N GLU A 81 -20.23 27.20 20.63
CA GLU A 81 -21.18 27.31 21.72
C GLU A 81 -22.61 27.70 21.29
N ASN A 82 -22.76 28.35 20.13
CA ASN A 82 -24.04 28.76 19.57
C ASN A 82 -24.62 27.70 18.61
N GLY A 83 -23.96 26.54 18.47
CA GLY A 83 -24.36 25.48 17.56
C GLY A 83 -24.04 25.77 16.09
N VAL A 84 -23.29 26.85 15.80
CA VAL A 84 -22.88 27.25 14.46
C VAL A 84 -21.59 26.50 14.08
N LYS A 85 -21.38 26.29 12.77
CA LYS A 85 -20.20 25.59 12.26
C LYS A 85 -18.92 26.31 12.70
N ALA A 86 -18.10 25.65 13.51
CA ALA A 86 -16.89 26.25 14.06
C ALA A 86 -15.83 26.55 12.98
N HIS A 87 -15.78 25.74 11.92
CA HIS A 87 -14.87 25.96 10.79
C HIS A 87 -15.60 25.82 9.45
N PRO A 88 -15.40 26.76 8.49
CA PRO A 88 -16.14 26.76 7.22
C PRO A 88 -15.77 25.57 6.34
N THR A 89 -14.49 25.18 6.34
CA THR A 89 -13.92 24.23 5.37
C THR A 89 -13.38 22.94 6.00
N GLN A 90 -13.92 22.54 7.17
CA GLN A 90 -13.54 21.28 7.84
C GLN A 90 -13.66 20.08 6.88
N LYS A 91 -12.57 19.33 6.74
CA LYS A 91 -12.48 18.13 5.89
C LYS A 91 -12.98 16.89 6.63
N PRO A 92 -13.60 15.93 5.93
CA PRO A 92 -14.05 14.69 6.52
C PRO A 92 -12.86 13.80 6.91
N GLU A 93 -12.88 13.21 8.10
CA GLU A 93 -11.80 12.34 8.57
C GLU A 93 -11.58 11.13 7.67
N ALA A 94 -12.64 10.59 7.06
CA ALA A 94 -12.53 9.44 6.16
C ALA A 94 -11.57 9.69 4.98
N LEU A 95 -11.56 10.94 4.46
CA LEU A 95 -10.63 11.34 3.41
C LEU A 95 -9.18 11.31 3.92
N LEU A 96 -8.93 11.88 5.11
CA LEU A 96 -7.59 11.93 5.69
C LEU A 96 -7.10 10.54 6.11
N ARG A 97 -7.97 9.69 6.67
CA ARG A 97 -7.65 8.29 6.96
C ARG A 97 -7.15 7.56 5.72
N ARG A 98 -7.81 7.72 4.57
CA ARG A 98 -7.36 7.11 3.32
C ARG A 98 -6.01 7.65 2.86
N VAL A 99 -5.78 8.97 2.92
CA VAL A 99 -4.48 9.57 2.59
C VAL A 99 -3.37 8.99 3.46
N ILE A 100 -3.58 8.94 4.78
CA ILE A 100 -2.60 8.45 5.77
C ILE A 100 -2.31 6.97 5.55
N LEU A 101 -3.35 6.14 5.45
CA LEU A 101 -3.20 4.70 5.21
C LEU A 101 -2.52 4.40 3.87
N ALA A 102 -2.76 5.20 2.83
CA ALA A 102 -2.13 4.99 1.53
C ALA A 102 -0.64 5.32 1.54
N SER A 103 -0.23 6.37 2.26
CA SER A 103 1.06 7.05 2.02
C SER A 103 2.01 7.11 3.22
N THR A 104 1.66 6.49 4.35
CA THR A 104 2.49 6.48 5.58
C THR A 104 2.50 5.12 6.27
N LYS A 105 3.44 4.90 7.18
CA LYS A 105 3.51 3.75 8.10
C LYS A 105 3.23 4.17 9.54
N PRO A 106 2.78 3.26 10.42
CA PRO A 106 2.70 3.55 11.85
C PRO A 106 4.01 4.16 12.37
N GLY A 107 3.91 5.18 13.21
CA GLY A 107 5.06 5.92 13.74
C GLY A 107 5.62 7.04 12.85
N ASP A 108 5.25 7.11 11.55
CA ASP A 108 5.63 8.23 10.68
C ASP A 108 5.10 9.57 11.22
N ILE A 109 5.78 10.67 10.87
CA ILE A 109 5.41 12.03 11.25
C ILE A 109 4.73 12.73 10.07
N ILE A 110 3.55 13.30 10.31
CA ILE A 110 2.77 14.06 9.32
C ILE A 110 2.78 15.54 9.68
N LEU A 111 3.22 16.40 8.75
CA LEU A 111 3.13 17.85 8.89
C LEU A 111 1.89 18.37 8.18
N ASP A 112 1.07 19.15 8.89
CA ASP A 112 -0.04 19.90 8.33
C ASP A 112 0.15 21.40 8.62
N PRO A 113 0.52 22.22 7.61
CA PRO A 113 0.75 23.65 7.80
C PRO A 113 -0.54 24.50 7.85
N PHE A 114 -1.72 23.89 7.64
CA PHE A 114 -3.02 24.55 7.67
C PHE A 114 -4.00 23.73 8.50
N PHE A 115 -3.68 23.57 9.78
CA PHE A 115 -4.25 22.52 10.63
C PHE A 115 -5.75 22.71 10.90
N GLY A 116 -6.25 23.95 10.90
CA GLY A 116 -7.63 24.27 11.19
C GLY A 116 -8.07 23.65 12.52
N THR A 117 -9.21 22.96 12.50
CA THR A 117 -9.73 22.24 13.67
C THR A 117 -9.18 20.80 13.83
N GLY A 118 -8.00 20.53 13.25
CA GLY A 118 -7.19 19.36 13.58
C GLY A 118 -7.63 18.03 12.96
N THR A 119 -8.35 18.02 11.83
CA THR A 119 -8.77 16.76 11.16
C THR A 119 -7.58 15.85 10.86
N THR A 120 -6.45 16.40 10.39
CA THR A 120 -5.23 15.62 10.11
C THR A 120 -4.66 15.00 11.37
N GLY A 121 -4.59 15.75 12.47
CA GLY A 121 -4.07 15.26 13.75
C GLY A 121 -4.97 14.20 14.38
N ALA A 122 -6.29 14.37 14.29
CA ALA A 122 -7.25 13.38 14.76
C ALA A 122 -7.09 12.04 14.02
N ALA A 123 -7.06 12.08 12.68
CA ALA A 123 -6.86 10.88 11.86
C ALA A 123 -5.46 10.26 12.07
N ALA A 124 -4.41 11.08 12.22
CA ALA A 124 -3.06 10.61 12.48
C ALA A 124 -2.95 9.91 13.84
N LYS A 125 -3.46 10.52 14.91
CA LYS A 125 -3.46 9.93 16.26
C LYS A 125 -4.24 8.61 16.29
N GLN A 126 -5.41 8.57 15.67
CA GLN A 126 -6.21 7.34 15.57
C GLN A 126 -5.42 6.21 14.90
N LEU A 127 -4.73 6.52 13.79
CA LEU A 127 -3.95 5.57 13.00
C LEU A 127 -2.51 5.34 13.51
N GLY A 128 -2.18 5.74 14.74
CA GLY A 128 -0.85 5.52 15.31
C GLY A 128 0.28 6.25 14.56
N ARG A 129 0.00 7.38 13.92
CA ARG A 129 1.00 8.29 13.33
C ARG A 129 1.24 9.47 14.26
N LYS A 130 2.45 9.99 14.24
CA LYS A 130 2.79 11.27 14.85
C LYS A 130 2.35 12.40 13.92
N PHE A 131 2.07 13.58 14.46
CA PHE A 131 1.74 14.73 13.64
C PHE A 131 2.31 16.03 14.23
N ILE A 132 2.50 17.01 13.35
CA ILE A 132 2.83 18.40 13.67
C ILE A 132 1.79 19.25 12.93
N GLY A 133 0.97 19.98 13.67
CA GLY A 133 -0.04 20.89 13.12
C GLY A 133 0.37 22.34 13.35
N LEU A 134 0.30 23.17 12.31
CA LEU A 134 0.47 24.62 12.40
C LEU A 134 -0.87 25.29 12.10
N GLU A 135 -1.33 26.15 13.02
CA GLU A 135 -2.54 26.95 12.87
C GLU A 135 -2.27 28.36 13.40
N ARG A 136 -2.80 29.36 12.70
CA ARG A 136 -2.65 30.78 13.06
C ARG A 136 -3.75 31.23 14.00
N GLU A 137 -4.99 30.76 13.80
CA GLU A 137 -6.15 31.19 14.56
C GLU A 137 -6.26 30.39 15.87
N GLU A 138 -6.07 31.05 17.02
CA GLU A 138 -6.03 30.38 18.33
C GLU A 138 -7.33 29.62 18.66
N GLN A 139 -8.47 30.13 18.20
CA GLN A 139 -9.76 29.46 18.38
C GLN A 139 -9.78 28.09 17.68
N TYR A 140 -9.24 27.98 16.47
CA TYR A 140 -9.16 26.72 15.73
C TYR A 140 -8.16 25.77 16.38
N ALA A 141 -7.01 26.29 16.84
CA ALA A 141 -6.01 25.51 17.57
C ALA A 141 -6.59 24.92 18.87
N THR A 142 -7.38 25.69 19.62
CA THR A 142 -8.05 25.22 20.83
C THR A 142 -9.03 24.08 20.55
N LEU A 143 -9.92 24.26 19.56
CA LEU A 143 -10.85 23.21 19.12
C LEU A 143 -10.13 21.94 18.64
N ALA A 144 -9.01 22.11 17.93
CA ALA A 144 -8.18 20.99 17.48
C ALA A 144 -7.62 20.20 18.67
N ARG A 145 -7.08 20.87 19.69
CA ARG A 145 -6.55 20.22 20.91
C ARG A 145 -7.64 19.43 21.63
N GLU A 146 -8.81 20.02 21.84
CA GLU A 146 -9.95 19.36 22.50
C GLU A 146 -10.45 18.14 21.73
N ARG A 147 -10.61 18.27 20.40
CA ARG A 147 -11.00 17.16 19.53
C ARG A 147 -10.00 16.02 19.61
N ILE A 148 -8.70 16.32 19.46
CA ILE A 148 -7.64 15.32 19.41
C ILE A 148 -7.47 14.63 20.77
N ALA A 149 -7.67 15.35 21.88
CA ALA A 149 -7.64 14.76 23.22
C ALA A 149 -8.61 13.59 23.36
N LYS A 150 -9.80 13.69 22.75
CA LYS A 150 -10.87 12.67 22.78
C LYS A 150 -10.63 11.49 21.83
N VAL A 151 -9.66 11.58 20.92
CA VAL A 151 -9.37 10.48 19.98
C VAL A 151 -8.73 9.32 20.73
N VAL A 152 -9.34 8.15 20.62
CA VAL A 152 -8.81 6.87 21.07
C VAL A 152 -7.94 6.29 19.94
N PRO A 153 -6.63 6.08 20.16
CA PRO A 153 -5.75 5.41 19.20
C PRO A 153 -6.17 3.95 18.99
N LEU A 154 -6.02 3.45 17.76
CA LEU A 154 -6.13 2.02 17.49
C LEU A 154 -4.99 1.24 18.16
N THR A 155 -5.28 0.02 18.56
CA THR A 155 -4.29 -0.94 19.07
C THR A 155 -3.32 -1.38 17.97
N GLN A 156 -2.21 -2.00 18.35
CA GLN A 156 -1.21 -2.46 17.38
C GLN A 156 -1.79 -3.48 16.39
N GLU A 157 -2.61 -4.41 16.88
CA GLU A 157 -3.30 -5.41 16.06
C GLU A 157 -4.25 -4.76 15.04
N GLU A 158 -5.01 -3.75 15.45
CA GLU A 158 -5.93 -3.00 14.57
C GLU A 158 -5.20 -2.11 13.55
N LEU A 159 -3.92 -1.80 13.78
CA LEU A 159 -3.08 -1.02 12.85
C LEU A 159 -2.38 -1.87 11.80
N GLU A 160 -2.38 -3.19 11.95
CA GLU A 160 -1.81 -4.09 10.95
C GLU A 160 -2.60 -4.02 9.65
N VAL A 161 -1.89 -3.84 8.54
CA VAL A 161 -2.46 -3.77 7.21
C VAL A 161 -1.86 -4.86 6.34
N THR A 162 -2.61 -5.28 5.31
CA THR A 162 -2.14 -6.28 4.35
C THR A 162 -0.78 -5.89 3.78
N GLY A 163 0.25 -6.66 4.14
CA GLY A 163 1.62 -6.45 3.70
C GLY A 163 1.83 -6.83 2.25
N SER A 164 2.88 -6.26 1.64
CA SER A 164 3.25 -6.63 0.28
C SER A 164 4.05 -7.93 0.26
N LYS A 165 3.81 -8.80 -0.71
CA LYS A 165 4.70 -9.97 -0.97
C LYS A 165 6.16 -9.55 -1.24
N ARG A 166 6.40 -8.28 -1.57
CA ARG A 166 7.74 -7.69 -1.74
C ARG A 166 8.47 -7.40 -0.43
N SER A 167 7.76 -7.22 0.69
CA SER A 167 8.37 -6.97 2.01
C SER A 167 8.66 -8.25 2.78
N GLU A 168 8.19 -9.41 2.31
CA GLU A 168 8.54 -10.70 2.89
C GLU A 168 10.05 -10.97 2.75
N PRO A 169 10.67 -11.70 3.70
CA PRO A 169 12.07 -12.11 3.60
C PRO A 169 12.37 -12.73 2.24
N ARG A 170 13.42 -12.22 1.59
CA ARG A 170 13.87 -12.74 0.30
C ARG A 170 14.48 -14.10 0.52
N ILE A 171 13.91 -15.10 -0.14
CA ILE A 171 14.42 -16.45 -0.20
C ILE A 171 15.05 -16.68 -1.57
N PRO A 172 16.38 -16.78 -1.70
CA PRO A 172 17.04 -17.21 -2.92
C PRO A 172 16.69 -18.66 -3.25
N PHE A 173 16.63 -19.02 -4.52
CA PHE A 173 16.41 -20.41 -4.92
C PHE A 173 17.57 -21.34 -4.50
N GLY A 174 18.81 -20.83 -4.47
CA GLY A 174 19.95 -21.59 -3.92
C GLY A 174 19.71 -22.09 -2.50
N GLN A 175 19.05 -21.30 -1.64
CA GLN A 175 18.74 -21.70 -0.27
C GLN A 175 17.73 -22.88 -0.21
N ILE A 176 16.86 -23.02 -1.21
CA ILE A 176 15.97 -24.21 -1.35
C ILE A 176 16.79 -25.46 -1.70
N VAL A 177 17.86 -25.30 -2.47
CA VAL A 177 18.79 -26.40 -2.81
C VAL A 177 19.67 -26.75 -1.61
N GLU A 178 20.23 -25.74 -0.92
CA GLU A 178 21.07 -25.90 0.26
C GLU A 178 20.33 -26.56 1.43
N SER A 179 19.05 -26.24 1.63
CA SER A 179 18.20 -26.87 2.64
C SER A 179 17.81 -28.32 2.30
N GLY A 180 18.15 -28.81 1.11
CA GLY A 180 17.84 -30.17 0.66
C GLY A 180 16.38 -30.39 0.25
N MET A 181 15.55 -29.34 0.22
CA MET A 181 14.17 -29.41 -0.28
C MET A 181 14.12 -29.73 -1.78
N LEU A 182 15.15 -29.32 -2.52
CA LEU A 182 15.49 -29.82 -3.86
C LEU A 182 16.95 -30.21 -3.88
N ARG A 183 17.31 -31.20 -4.68
CA ARG A 183 18.68 -31.69 -4.82
C ARG A 183 19.27 -31.31 -6.18
N PRO A 184 20.59 -31.10 -6.27
CA PRO A 184 21.25 -31.00 -7.56
C PRO A 184 20.96 -32.25 -8.39
N GLY A 185 20.56 -32.06 -9.66
CA GLY A 185 20.10 -33.12 -10.55
C GLY A 185 18.58 -33.27 -10.63
N ASP A 186 17.82 -32.74 -9.67
CA ASP A 186 16.36 -32.76 -9.73
C ASP A 186 15.85 -32.03 -10.99
N THR A 187 14.73 -32.52 -11.53
CA THR A 187 14.12 -31.96 -12.73
C THR A 187 12.91 -31.13 -12.37
N LEU A 188 12.92 -29.87 -12.80
CA LEU A 188 11.78 -28.97 -12.76
C LEU A 188 11.07 -28.96 -14.11
N TYR A 189 9.76 -28.74 -14.09
CA TYR A 189 8.87 -28.77 -15.25
C TYR A 189 8.09 -27.47 -15.38
N CYS A 190 7.65 -27.10 -16.58
CA CYS A 190 6.60 -26.09 -16.74
C CYS A 190 5.24 -26.64 -16.26
N SER A 191 4.23 -25.78 -16.13
CA SER A 191 2.89 -26.18 -15.65
C SER A 191 2.24 -27.31 -16.46
N LYS A 192 2.55 -27.42 -17.76
CA LYS A 192 2.05 -28.48 -18.64
C LYS A 192 2.96 -29.71 -18.75
N GLY A 193 4.14 -29.67 -18.13
CA GLY A 193 5.13 -30.76 -18.20
C GLY A 193 5.92 -30.86 -19.51
N GLU A 194 5.60 -30.05 -20.53
CA GLU A 194 6.20 -30.11 -21.88
C GLU A 194 7.68 -29.68 -21.93
N ARG A 195 8.11 -28.85 -20.97
CA ARG A 195 9.46 -28.29 -20.89
C ARG A 195 10.03 -28.57 -19.52
N SER A 196 11.32 -28.87 -19.45
CA SER A 196 11.99 -29.21 -18.21
C SER A 196 13.39 -28.61 -18.09
N ALA A 197 13.88 -28.47 -16.87
CA ALA A 197 15.22 -27.99 -16.54
C ALA A 197 15.80 -28.77 -15.36
N ARG A 198 17.11 -28.99 -15.35
CA ARG A 198 17.79 -29.63 -14.22
C ARG A 198 18.34 -28.60 -13.24
N VAL A 199 18.24 -28.90 -11.95
CA VAL A 199 18.77 -28.09 -10.84
C VAL A 199 20.28 -28.31 -10.71
N ARG A 200 21.06 -27.24 -10.58
CA ARG A 200 22.49 -27.28 -10.25
C ARG A 200 22.74 -26.95 -8.77
N ALA A 201 23.93 -27.29 -8.28
CA ALA A 201 24.34 -27.12 -6.89
C ALA A 201 24.34 -25.65 -6.41
N ASP A 202 24.58 -24.70 -7.32
CA ASP A 202 24.57 -23.27 -7.05
C ASP A 202 23.17 -22.64 -7.11
N GLY A 203 22.11 -23.45 -7.31
CA GLY A 203 20.75 -22.96 -7.51
C GLY A 203 20.49 -22.37 -8.90
N SER A 204 21.36 -22.60 -9.88
CA SER A 204 21.02 -22.34 -11.29
C SER A 204 20.25 -23.51 -11.90
N LEU A 205 19.51 -23.25 -12.98
CA LEU A 205 18.87 -24.25 -13.81
C LEU A 205 19.64 -24.41 -15.13
N VAL A 206 19.62 -25.62 -15.70
CA VAL A 206 20.23 -25.93 -16.99
C VAL A 206 19.28 -26.68 -17.93
N ILE A 207 19.31 -26.31 -19.21
CA ILE A 207 18.62 -26.96 -20.33
C ILE A 207 19.55 -26.99 -21.53
N GLY A 208 20.02 -28.17 -21.91
CA GLY A 208 21.09 -28.29 -22.91
C GLY A 208 22.28 -27.42 -22.52
N ASP A 209 22.68 -26.51 -23.40
CA ASP A 209 23.80 -25.57 -23.19
C ASP A 209 23.39 -24.28 -22.46
N MET A 210 22.10 -24.05 -22.24
CA MET A 210 21.61 -22.86 -21.56
C MET A 210 21.61 -23.05 -20.06
N ALA A 211 22.16 -22.08 -19.31
CA ALA A 211 22.11 -22.05 -17.86
C ALA A 211 21.83 -20.65 -17.31
N GLY A 212 21.21 -20.58 -16.13
CA GLY A 212 20.96 -19.33 -15.44
C GLY A 212 20.00 -19.48 -14.26
N SER A 213 19.54 -18.36 -13.71
CA SER A 213 18.55 -18.37 -12.64
C SER A 213 17.21 -18.95 -13.11
N ILE A 214 16.37 -19.37 -12.16
CA ILE A 214 15.00 -19.84 -12.41
C ILE A 214 14.18 -18.86 -13.27
N HIS A 215 14.47 -17.56 -13.16
CA HIS A 215 13.81 -16.50 -13.92
C HIS A 215 14.34 -16.38 -15.34
N LYS A 216 15.67 -16.35 -15.50
CA LYS A 216 16.32 -16.19 -16.81
C LYS A 216 16.01 -17.39 -17.71
N VAL A 217 16.15 -18.60 -17.18
CA VAL A 217 15.88 -19.84 -17.91
C VAL A 217 14.39 -19.96 -18.25
N GLY A 218 13.50 -19.63 -17.31
CA GLY A 218 12.06 -19.60 -17.57
C GLY A 218 11.64 -18.59 -18.65
N ALA A 219 12.24 -17.41 -18.68
CA ALA A 219 11.97 -16.37 -19.68
C ALA A 219 12.46 -16.79 -21.08
N MET A 220 13.68 -17.32 -21.16
CA MET A 220 14.29 -17.79 -22.41
C MET A 220 13.45 -18.87 -23.09
N ILE A 221 13.01 -19.88 -22.34
CA ILE A 221 12.19 -20.97 -22.88
C ILE A 221 10.86 -20.46 -23.42
N GLN A 222 10.23 -19.51 -22.73
CA GLN A 222 8.95 -18.94 -23.14
C GLN A 222 9.10 -17.90 -24.27
N SER A 223 10.32 -17.58 -24.69
CA SER A 223 10.60 -16.43 -25.56
C SER A 223 9.95 -15.14 -25.05
N ALA A 224 9.95 -14.96 -23.72
CA ALA A 224 9.29 -13.87 -23.02
C ALA A 224 10.32 -12.88 -22.44
N PRO A 225 10.01 -11.58 -22.33
CA PRO A 225 10.93 -10.58 -21.78
C PRO A 225 11.20 -10.77 -20.28
N ALA A 226 10.31 -11.44 -19.54
CA ALA A 226 10.47 -11.74 -18.13
C ALA A 226 9.69 -13.01 -17.73
N CYS A 227 10.12 -13.65 -16.64
CA CYS A 227 9.44 -14.80 -16.06
C CYS A 227 9.57 -14.82 -14.54
N ASN A 228 8.45 -15.04 -13.84
CA ASN A 228 8.49 -15.41 -12.43
C ASN A 228 8.74 -16.93 -12.29
N GLY A 229 10.00 -17.31 -12.13
CA GLY A 229 10.40 -18.72 -12.03
C GLY A 229 9.74 -19.47 -10.88
N TRP A 230 9.36 -18.79 -9.79
CA TRP A 230 8.73 -19.43 -8.63
C TRP A 230 7.37 -20.07 -8.95
N THR A 231 6.58 -19.41 -9.80
CA THR A 231 5.26 -19.88 -10.21
C THR A 231 5.29 -20.66 -11.53
N TYR A 232 6.33 -20.45 -12.35
CA TYR A 232 6.48 -21.14 -13.63
C TYR A 232 7.00 -22.58 -13.46
N TRP A 233 8.04 -22.75 -12.64
CA TRP A 233 8.68 -24.06 -12.44
C TRP A 233 7.95 -24.89 -11.40
N HIS A 234 7.77 -26.16 -11.72
CA HIS A 234 7.10 -27.16 -10.89
C HIS A 234 8.03 -28.33 -10.64
N PHE A 235 7.97 -28.90 -9.44
CA PHE A 235 8.64 -30.15 -9.10
C PHE A 235 7.61 -31.27 -8.96
N LYS A 236 8.05 -32.53 -9.09
CA LYS A 236 7.18 -33.69 -8.92
C LYS A 236 6.91 -33.93 -7.44
N THR A 237 5.66 -34.22 -7.12
CA THR A 237 5.17 -34.68 -5.81
C THR A 237 4.33 -35.94 -6.02
N ASP A 238 3.97 -36.61 -4.92
CA ASP A 238 3.08 -37.78 -4.96
C ASP A 238 1.70 -37.47 -5.56
N LYS A 239 1.29 -36.19 -5.55
CA LYS A 239 0.00 -35.71 -6.07
C LYS A 239 0.10 -35.05 -7.46
N GLY A 240 1.26 -35.16 -8.12
CA GLY A 240 1.54 -34.53 -9.41
C GLY A 240 2.49 -33.33 -9.32
N LEU A 241 2.39 -32.40 -10.27
CA LEU A 241 3.27 -31.23 -10.34
C LEU A 241 2.82 -30.13 -9.37
N ALA A 242 3.74 -29.65 -8.55
CA ALA A 242 3.51 -28.52 -7.64
C ALA A 242 4.51 -27.38 -7.93
N PRO A 243 4.10 -26.11 -7.91
CA PRO A 243 5.01 -24.99 -8.16
C PRO A 243 6.08 -24.90 -7.07
N ILE A 244 7.31 -24.55 -7.45
CA ILE A 244 8.43 -24.42 -6.49
C ILE A 244 8.21 -23.30 -5.46
N ASP A 245 7.26 -22.38 -5.70
CA ASP A 245 6.84 -21.37 -4.72
C ASP A 245 6.33 -21.99 -3.41
N VAL A 246 5.77 -23.20 -3.45
CA VAL A 246 5.35 -23.92 -2.23
C VAL A 246 6.54 -24.20 -1.32
N LEU A 247 7.71 -24.53 -1.88
CA LEU A 247 8.93 -24.74 -1.11
C LEU A 247 9.44 -23.43 -0.49
N ARG A 248 9.34 -22.34 -1.24
CA ARG A 248 9.65 -20.99 -0.73
C ARG A 248 8.77 -20.61 0.46
N MET A 249 7.48 -20.88 0.38
CA MET A 249 6.55 -20.63 1.49
C MET A 249 6.89 -21.48 2.72
N LYS A 250 7.16 -22.78 2.55
CA LYS A 250 7.58 -23.66 3.66
C LYS A 250 8.82 -23.14 4.37
N MET A 251 9.84 -22.70 3.61
CA MET A 251 11.06 -22.17 4.22
C MET A 251 10.83 -20.84 4.94
N ARG A 252 9.95 -19.97 4.44
CA ARG A 252 9.56 -18.75 5.14
C ARG A 252 8.87 -19.04 6.46
N SER A 253 7.93 -19.99 6.48
CA SER A 253 7.25 -20.41 7.71
C SER A 253 8.24 -20.95 8.74
N SER A 254 9.21 -21.77 8.31
CA SER A 254 10.26 -22.29 9.21
C SER A 254 11.15 -21.18 9.77
N LEU A 255 11.60 -20.23 8.95
CA LEU A 255 12.41 -19.09 9.41
C LEU A 255 11.63 -18.18 10.36
N ALA A 256 10.34 -17.97 10.12
CA ALA A 256 9.48 -17.19 11.02
C ALA A 256 9.31 -17.87 12.39
N GLN A 257 9.16 -19.21 12.42
CA GLN A 257 9.09 -19.98 13.66
C GLN A 257 10.39 -19.96 14.47
N MET A 258 11.56 -19.91 13.81
CA MET A 258 12.85 -19.82 14.50
C MET A 258 13.16 -18.41 15.03
N ALA A 259 12.47 -17.39 14.52
CA ALA A 259 12.65 -15.99 14.91
C ALA A 259 11.65 -15.52 16.00
N ALA A 260 10.65 -16.34 16.32
CA ALA A 260 9.67 -16.13 17.38
C ALA A 260 10.12 -16.80 18.68
#